data_AF-A0A2E8QQR8-F1
#
_entry.id   AF-A0A2E8QQR8-F1
#
_cell.length_a   1.000
_cell.length_b   1.000
_cell.length_c   1.000
_cell.angle_alpha   90.00
_cell.angle_beta   90.00
_cell.angle_gamma   90.00
#
_symmetry.space_group_name_H-M   'P 1'
#
loop_
_entity.id
_entity.type
_entity.pdbx_description
1 polymer ?
#
loop_
_entity_poly.entity_id
_entity_poly.type
_entity_poly.pdbx_seq_one_letter_code
_entity_poly.pdbx_strand_id
1 'polypeptide(L)'
;MKAIEAFEAYCDAWAKHDHVALVELFTEDGVFEASTLDAPVKGQKDLKSQLRIISNSHSNIETETRIAIETEKGAYIEGTYKANIVGAGGKIDGSPVRADFRYVATIEMQNGKISRLAEIYDSRPFYAEERQRVFAMNRRSPYWQGTVDAKCMEWSVYNNMFFPMVYSRAPYEDYAALMEGVTLWDVGLERQTQLKGPDALKFLDYLSSRDMSAMGSGDCRYALICDEAGLVLCDPVVLMPEEDLVWLSHGNTDLTLWARGIVLNSDWNVEVSEPDVAPLQVQGPDSIHVMNALCATPLDDLKNYKCTITEVAGQRAVVSRTGWSGGFGYEIYPYGSENAMALWNAILEAGKPFGIKVTGPIVHRAVERGVTDTDYYSGSNMNALEEVASHLVDLDKESDFIGKEALKKISEEGVKRHSVGLFIDGEVPRLEWHWPLRGGDGTEGIVRWAVHSFALDRSIGIAIVDVSIKVGDRVEVDHPGGTVSAEVTTIPFAPRGS
;
A
#
# COMPACT_ATOMS: atom_id res chain seq x y z
N MET A 1 -36.34 24.76 -25.15
CA MET A 1 -36.54 23.98 -23.91
C MET A 1 -35.93 24.76 -22.76
N LYS A 2 -36.48 24.67 -21.55
CA LYS A 2 -35.78 25.15 -20.34
C LYS A 2 -34.59 24.23 -20.02
N ALA A 3 -33.69 24.69 -19.17
CA ALA A 3 -32.45 23.95 -18.88
C ALA A 3 -32.74 22.66 -18.10
N ILE A 4 -33.61 22.72 -17.09
CA ILE A 4 -34.00 21.53 -16.33
C ILE A 4 -34.76 20.52 -17.21
N GLU A 5 -35.71 20.99 -18.01
CA GLU A 5 -36.46 20.15 -18.97
C GLU A 5 -35.51 19.45 -19.98
N ALA A 6 -34.48 20.16 -20.45
CA ALA A 6 -33.48 19.60 -21.37
C ALA A 6 -32.60 18.55 -20.71
N PHE A 7 -32.28 18.73 -19.44
CA PHE A 7 -31.54 17.73 -18.68
C PHE A 7 -32.39 16.48 -18.40
N GLU A 8 -33.66 16.63 -18.01
CA GLU A 8 -34.58 15.50 -17.84
C GLU A 8 -34.76 14.71 -19.14
N ALA A 9 -34.93 15.40 -20.27
CA ALA A 9 -35.00 14.77 -21.60
C ALA A 9 -33.70 14.04 -21.96
N TYR A 10 -32.54 14.59 -21.58
CA TYR A 10 -31.23 13.95 -21.74
C TYR A 10 -31.15 12.66 -20.93
N CYS A 11 -31.50 12.69 -19.64
CA CYS A 11 -31.51 11.51 -18.77
C CYS A 11 -32.48 10.42 -19.28
N ASP A 12 -33.65 10.81 -19.77
CA ASP A 12 -34.64 9.90 -20.35
C ASP A 12 -34.13 9.21 -21.62
N ALA A 13 -33.55 9.99 -22.54
CA ALA A 13 -32.98 9.47 -23.77
C ALA A 13 -31.77 8.57 -23.48
N TRP A 14 -30.98 8.91 -22.47
CA TRP A 14 -29.87 8.11 -21.97
C TRP A 14 -30.31 6.75 -21.43
N ALA A 15 -31.32 6.73 -20.57
CA ALA A 15 -31.83 5.50 -19.96
C ALA A 15 -32.46 4.54 -20.99
N LYS A 16 -32.98 5.08 -22.11
CA LYS A 16 -33.57 4.33 -23.22
C LYS A 16 -32.57 3.91 -24.30
N HIS A 17 -31.30 4.28 -24.16
CA HIS A 17 -30.28 4.14 -25.20
C HIS A 17 -30.67 4.83 -26.53
N ASP A 18 -31.45 5.90 -26.49
CA ASP A 18 -31.86 6.67 -27.67
C ASP A 18 -30.79 7.72 -28.04
N HIS A 19 -29.75 7.26 -28.71
CA HIS A 19 -28.63 8.10 -29.12
C HIS A 19 -28.98 9.13 -30.20
N VAL A 20 -30.15 9.02 -30.84
CA VAL A 20 -30.62 10.03 -31.79
C VAL A 20 -31.24 11.19 -31.01
N ALA A 21 -32.19 10.89 -30.12
CA ALA A 21 -32.81 11.90 -29.26
C ALA A 21 -31.77 12.62 -28.38
N LEU A 22 -30.79 11.90 -27.84
CA LEU A 22 -29.71 12.49 -27.03
C LEU A 22 -28.98 13.63 -27.75
N VAL A 23 -28.53 13.41 -28.98
CA VAL A 23 -27.72 14.42 -29.69
C VAL A 23 -28.57 15.53 -30.30
N GLU A 24 -29.84 15.28 -30.57
CA GLU A 24 -30.78 16.31 -31.03
C GLU A 24 -31.03 17.41 -29.98
N LEU A 25 -30.85 17.08 -28.69
CA LEU A 25 -30.89 18.04 -27.58
C LEU A 25 -29.73 19.04 -27.59
N PHE A 26 -28.60 18.71 -28.22
CA PHE A 26 -27.41 19.59 -28.29
C PHE A 26 -27.44 20.50 -29.53
N THR A 27 -26.77 21.66 -29.42
CA THR A 27 -26.40 22.47 -30.60
C THR A 27 -25.44 21.70 -31.52
N GLU A 28 -25.28 22.15 -32.76
CA GLU A 28 -24.39 21.50 -33.74
C GLU A 28 -22.93 21.43 -33.25
N ASP A 29 -22.50 22.48 -32.54
CA ASP A 29 -21.20 22.67 -31.90
C ASP A 29 -21.20 22.37 -30.38
N GLY A 30 -22.26 21.71 -29.89
CA GLY A 30 -22.46 21.47 -28.46
C GLY A 30 -21.31 20.69 -27.81
N VAL A 31 -21.06 21.00 -26.54
CA VAL A 31 -19.93 20.44 -25.78
C VAL A 31 -20.43 19.55 -24.64
N PHE A 32 -19.88 18.35 -24.52
CA PHE A 32 -20.08 17.47 -23.37
C PHE A 32 -18.76 17.27 -22.64
N GLU A 33 -18.82 17.46 -21.32
CA GLU A 33 -17.70 17.30 -20.41
C GLU A 33 -18.13 16.34 -19.30
N ALA A 34 -17.29 15.38 -18.99
CA ALA A 34 -17.50 14.51 -17.85
C ALA A 34 -16.15 14.24 -17.19
N SER A 35 -16.14 14.06 -15.87
CA SER A 35 -14.92 13.72 -15.12
C SER A 35 -14.28 12.39 -15.56
N THR A 36 -14.98 11.58 -16.35
CA THR A 36 -14.50 10.32 -16.93
C THR A 36 -13.92 10.46 -18.34
N LEU A 37 -13.87 11.67 -18.91
CA LEU A 37 -13.34 11.92 -20.26
C LEU A 37 -12.01 12.67 -20.19
N ASP A 38 -11.02 12.23 -20.97
CA ASP A 38 -9.70 12.89 -21.04
C ASP A 38 -9.76 14.31 -21.62
N ALA A 39 -10.79 14.61 -22.42
CA ALA A 39 -11.04 15.92 -23.00
C ALA A 39 -12.55 16.12 -23.32
N PRO A 40 -13.01 17.39 -23.44
CA PRO A 40 -14.38 17.68 -23.86
C PRO A 40 -14.71 17.12 -25.25
N VAL A 41 -15.89 16.51 -25.38
CA VAL A 41 -16.42 16.03 -26.67
C VAL A 41 -17.22 17.15 -27.33
N LYS A 42 -16.91 17.45 -28.59
CA LYS A 42 -17.50 18.60 -29.30
C LYS A 42 -18.23 18.16 -30.56
N GLY A 43 -19.45 18.65 -30.72
CA GLY A 43 -20.29 18.44 -31.88
C GLY A 43 -21.05 17.12 -31.90
N GLN A 44 -22.21 17.13 -32.54
CA GLN A 44 -23.20 16.05 -32.44
C GLN A 44 -22.71 14.67 -32.89
N LYS A 45 -21.82 14.61 -33.89
CA LYS A 45 -21.27 13.34 -34.38
C LYS A 45 -20.45 12.63 -33.32
N ASP A 46 -19.55 13.36 -32.66
CA ASP A 46 -18.63 12.80 -31.68
C ASP A 46 -19.36 12.52 -30.36
N LEU A 47 -20.32 13.39 -30.00
CA LEU A 47 -21.27 13.15 -28.91
C LEU A 47 -22.01 11.82 -29.09
N LYS A 48 -22.58 11.58 -30.28
CA LYS A 48 -23.31 10.33 -30.56
C LYS A 48 -22.43 9.10 -30.38
N SER A 49 -21.19 9.17 -30.87
CA SER A 49 -20.23 8.07 -30.77
C SER A 49 -19.88 7.78 -29.32
N GLN A 50 -19.52 8.81 -28.55
CA GLN A 50 -19.10 8.67 -27.16
C GLN A 50 -20.24 8.20 -26.26
N LEU A 51 -21.40 8.85 -26.34
CA LEU A 51 -22.57 8.51 -25.52
C LEU A 51 -23.06 7.09 -25.79
N ARG A 52 -23.00 6.61 -27.04
CA ARG A 52 -23.31 5.22 -27.39
C ARG A 52 -22.39 4.22 -26.69
N ILE A 53 -21.09 4.48 -26.67
CA ILE A 53 -20.10 3.57 -26.03
C ILE A 53 -20.39 3.42 -24.54
N ILE A 54 -20.59 4.55 -23.86
CA ILE A 54 -20.80 4.58 -22.40
C ILE A 54 -22.18 3.99 -22.06
N SER A 55 -23.24 4.40 -22.77
CA SER A 55 -24.60 3.93 -22.51
C SER A 55 -24.72 2.42 -22.71
N ASN A 56 -24.11 1.84 -23.77
CA ASN A 56 -24.14 0.38 -24.02
C ASN A 56 -23.37 -0.45 -22.97
N SER A 57 -22.57 0.19 -22.11
CA SER A 57 -21.90 -0.49 -20.99
C SER A 57 -22.82 -0.66 -19.77
N HIS A 58 -24.04 -0.13 -19.84
CA HIS A 58 -25.02 -0.09 -18.76
C HIS A 58 -26.38 -0.65 -19.19
N SER A 59 -27.17 -1.10 -18.22
CA SER A 59 -28.57 -1.53 -18.39
C SER A 59 -29.35 -1.21 -17.13
N ASN A 60 -30.69 -1.17 -17.20
CA ASN A 60 -31.54 -0.78 -16.07
C ASN A 60 -31.10 0.56 -15.45
N ILE A 61 -30.91 1.55 -16.31
CA ILE A 61 -30.40 2.88 -15.93
C ILE A 61 -31.51 3.65 -15.21
N GLU A 62 -31.18 4.18 -14.04
CA GLU A 62 -32.02 5.03 -13.20
C GLU A 62 -31.25 6.33 -12.90
N THR A 63 -31.94 7.46 -12.99
CA THR A 63 -31.41 8.77 -12.60
C THR A 63 -32.41 9.47 -11.69
N GLU A 64 -31.91 10.15 -10.66
CA GLU A 64 -32.73 10.92 -9.73
C GLU A 64 -32.12 12.31 -9.55
N THR A 65 -32.90 13.35 -9.86
CA THR A 65 -32.53 14.74 -9.57
C THR A 65 -32.92 15.08 -8.13
N ARG A 66 -31.96 15.48 -7.30
CA ARG A 66 -32.17 15.83 -5.89
C ARG A 66 -32.31 17.33 -5.69
N ILE A 67 -31.46 18.11 -6.35
CA ILE A 67 -31.45 19.57 -6.31
C ILE A 67 -31.27 20.05 -7.75
N ALA A 68 -32.10 21.00 -8.18
CA ALA A 68 -31.92 21.69 -9.44
C ALA A 68 -32.17 23.20 -9.24
N ILE A 69 -31.21 24.01 -9.67
CA ILE A 69 -31.27 25.47 -9.59
C ILE A 69 -31.19 26.01 -11.01
N GLU A 70 -32.29 26.57 -11.50
CA GLU A 70 -32.34 27.19 -12.83
C GLU A 70 -31.83 28.64 -12.77
N THR A 71 -31.11 29.03 -13.81
CA THR A 71 -30.51 30.36 -13.99
C THR A 71 -30.86 30.90 -15.37
N GLU A 72 -30.57 32.17 -15.64
CA GLU A 72 -30.82 32.77 -16.96
C GLU A 72 -30.05 32.09 -18.11
N LYS A 73 -28.89 31.48 -17.80
CA LYS A 73 -28.00 30.89 -18.81
C LYS A 73 -28.07 29.36 -18.87
N GLY A 74 -28.78 28.72 -17.95
CA GLY A 74 -28.56 27.30 -17.69
C GLY A 74 -29.13 26.79 -16.37
N ALA A 75 -28.59 25.69 -15.86
CA ALA A 75 -28.93 25.15 -14.53
C ALA A 75 -27.76 24.44 -13.86
N TYR A 76 -27.83 24.35 -12.54
CA TYR A 76 -26.99 23.51 -11.67
C TYR A 76 -27.82 22.38 -11.10
N ILE A 77 -27.32 21.16 -11.15
CA ILE A 77 -28.07 19.95 -10.82
C ILE A 77 -27.23 19.06 -9.91
N GLU A 78 -27.80 18.55 -8.84
CA GLU A 78 -27.25 17.44 -8.05
C GLU A 78 -28.20 16.24 -8.18
N GLY A 79 -27.64 15.06 -8.45
CA GLY A 79 -28.43 13.85 -8.61
C GLY A 79 -27.72 12.56 -8.24
N THR A 80 -28.43 11.45 -8.39
CA THR A 80 -27.87 10.09 -8.33
C THR A 80 -28.05 9.39 -9.66
N TYR A 81 -27.05 8.57 -10.01
CA TYR A 81 -27.06 7.67 -11.15
C TYR A 81 -26.94 6.24 -10.62
N LYS A 82 -27.68 5.33 -11.23
CA LYS A 82 -27.73 3.91 -10.88
C LYS A 82 -27.89 3.08 -12.15
N ALA A 83 -27.06 2.05 -12.33
CA ALA A 83 -27.21 1.13 -13.46
C ALA A 83 -26.54 -0.21 -13.20
N ASN A 84 -26.96 -1.25 -13.93
CA ASN A 84 -26.25 -2.53 -13.99
C ASN A 84 -25.12 -2.45 -15.03
N ILE A 85 -23.94 -2.97 -14.70
CA ILE A 85 -22.80 -3.07 -15.63
C ILE A 85 -23.00 -4.28 -16.55
N VAL A 86 -23.07 -4.03 -17.86
CA VAL A 86 -23.22 -5.08 -18.87
C VAL A 86 -21.91 -5.85 -19.02
N GLY A 87 -21.99 -7.18 -19.07
CA GLY A 87 -20.84 -8.06 -19.30
C GLY A 87 -19.96 -8.34 -18.08
N ALA A 88 -20.29 -7.82 -16.90
CA ALA A 88 -19.51 -8.03 -15.67
C ALA A 88 -19.81 -9.35 -14.93
N GLY A 89 -20.84 -10.09 -15.33
CA GLY A 89 -21.36 -11.23 -14.55
C GLY A 89 -22.14 -10.77 -13.30
N GLY A 90 -22.81 -11.72 -12.62
CA GLY A 90 -23.46 -11.46 -11.33
C GLY A 90 -22.49 -11.63 -10.15
N LYS A 91 -22.77 -10.98 -9.02
CA LYS A 91 -22.12 -11.23 -7.73
C LYS A 91 -22.44 -12.65 -7.23
N ILE A 92 -21.69 -13.15 -6.25
CA ILE A 92 -21.86 -14.50 -5.67
C ILE A 92 -23.27 -14.70 -5.09
N ASP A 93 -23.88 -13.63 -4.57
CA ASP A 93 -25.25 -13.62 -4.04
C ASP A 93 -26.34 -13.53 -5.13
N GLY A 94 -25.96 -13.50 -6.41
CA GLY A 94 -26.86 -13.39 -7.55
C GLY A 94 -27.26 -11.97 -7.92
N SER A 95 -26.83 -10.94 -7.19
CA SER A 95 -27.11 -9.55 -7.53
C SER A 95 -26.26 -9.06 -8.72
N PRO A 96 -26.74 -8.10 -9.53
CA PRO A 96 -25.93 -7.54 -10.62
C PRO A 96 -24.77 -6.70 -10.09
N VAL A 97 -23.68 -6.61 -10.86
CA VAL A 97 -22.65 -5.60 -10.64
C VAL A 97 -23.22 -4.24 -11.06
N ARG A 98 -23.06 -3.22 -10.22
CA ARG A 98 -23.69 -1.92 -10.41
C ARG A 98 -22.67 -0.79 -10.61
N ALA A 99 -23.08 0.23 -11.37
CA ALA A 99 -22.44 1.52 -11.50
C ALA A 99 -23.38 2.55 -10.86
N ASP A 100 -23.18 2.78 -9.57
CA ASP A 100 -24.00 3.69 -8.79
C ASP A 100 -23.10 4.83 -8.29
N PHE A 101 -23.47 6.09 -8.56
CA PHE A 101 -22.73 7.26 -8.09
C PHE A 101 -23.63 8.49 -7.87
N ARG A 102 -23.10 9.48 -7.14
CA ARG A 102 -23.67 10.84 -7.12
C ARG A 102 -23.02 11.67 -8.21
N TYR A 103 -23.74 12.66 -8.72
CA TYR A 103 -23.18 13.60 -9.68
C TYR A 103 -23.66 15.02 -9.42
N VAL A 104 -22.83 15.97 -9.87
CA VAL A 104 -23.22 17.36 -10.08
C VAL A 104 -23.13 17.65 -11.58
N ALA A 105 -24.14 18.30 -12.15
CA ALA A 105 -24.13 18.70 -13.55
C ALA A 105 -24.39 20.21 -13.69
N THR A 106 -23.75 20.81 -14.68
CA THR A 106 -24.04 22.16 -15.16
C THR A 106 -24.46 22.11 -16.61
N ILE A 107 -25.56 22.76 -16.93
CA ILE A 107 -26.11 22.82 -18.29
C ILE A 107 -26.16 24.28 -18.72
N GLU A 108 -25.66 24.57 -19.92
CA GLU A 108 -25.77 25.87 -20.59
C GLU A 108 -26.67 25.73 -21.82
N MET A 109 -27.52 26.72 -22.05
CA MET A 109 -28.53 26.69 -23.10
C MET A 109 -28.29 27.75 -24.17
N GLN A 110 -28.52 27.38 -25.43
CA GLN A 110 -28.52 28.29 -26.58
C GLN A 110 -29.66 27.92 -27.53
N ASN A 111 -30.51 28.89 -27.88
CA ASN A 111 -31.64 28.71 -28.79
C ASN A 111 -32.55 27.51 -28.45
N GLY A 112 -32.71 27.25 -27.14
CA GLY A 112 -33.54 26.16 -26.64
C GLY A 112 -32.92 24.77 -26.70
N LYS A 113 -31.62 24.66 -27.03
CA LYS A 113 -30.79 23.45 -27.03
C LYS A 113 -29.62 23.57 -26.06
N ILE A 114 -29.00 22.44 -25.71
CA ILE A 114 -27.82 22.34 -24.86
C ILE A 114 -26.60 22.81 -25.66
N SER A 115 -25.97 23.90 -25.26
CA SER A 115 -24.68 24.33 -25.81
C SER A 115 -23.51 23.69 -25.05
N ARG A 116 -23.68 23.45 -23.74
CA ARG A 116 -22.71 22.76 -22.91
C ARG A 116 -23.40 21.94 -21.82
N LEU A 117 -22.97 20.70 -21.63
CA LEU A 117 -23.30 19.89 -20.47
C LEU A 117 -22.00 19.42 -19.85
N ALA A 118 -21.77 19.79 -18.58
CA ALA A 118 -20.63 19.31 -17.82
C ALA A 118 -21.11 18.51 -16.61
N GLU A 119 -20.59 17.30 -16.44
CA GLU A 119 -20.94 16.39 -15.36
C GLU A 119 -19.71 16.04 -14.53
N ILE A 120 -19.85 16.10 -13.21
CA ILE A 120 -18.82 15.72 -12.25
C ILE A 120 -19.40 14.57 -11.44
N TYR A 121 -18.85 13.38 -11.63
CA TYR A 121 -19.28 12.18 -10.92
C TYR A 121 -18.43 11.97 -9.67
N ASP A 122 -19.07 11.62 -8.55
CA ASP A 122 -18.38 10.89 -7.49
C ASP A 122 -18.31 9.43 -7.91
N SER A 123 -17.36 9.10 -8.79
CA SER A 123 -17.18 7.75 -9.35
C SER A 123 -16.74 6.72 -8.32
N ARG A 124 -16.57 7.10 -7.04
CA ARG A 124 -16.41 6.15 -5.97
C ARG A 124 -17.65 5.25 -5.91
N PRO A 125 -17.47 3.94 -6.06
CA PRO A 125 -18.54 3.01 -5.80
C PRO A 125 -19.09 3.20 -4.38
N PHE A 126 -20.42 3.09 -4.24
CA PHE A 126 -21.08 3.15 -2.93
C PHE A 126 -20.66 2.00 -2.01
N TYR A 127 -20.20 0.88 -2.60
CA TYR A 127 -19.78 -0.32 -1.88
C TYR A 127 -18.28 -0.59 -2.11
N ALA A 128 -17.55 -1.03 -1.08
CA ALA A 128 -16.11 -1.23 -1.16
C ALA A 128 -15.73 -2.40 -2.09
N GLU A 129 -16.61 -3.40 -2.20
CA GLU A 129 -16.50 -4.56 -3.07
C GLU A 129 -16.54 -4.22 -4.57
N GLU A 130 -17.04 -3.03 -4.91
CA GLU A 130 -17.12 -2.53 -6.28
C GLU A 130 -15.88 -1.69 -6.66
N ARG A 131 -15.01 -1.35 -5.70
CA ARG A 131 -13.79 -0.56 -5.90
C ARG A 131 -12.66 -1.33 -6.57
N GLN A 132 -12.69 -2.66 -6.49
CA GLN A 132 -11.72 -3.50 -7.17
C GLN A 132 -12.39 -4.66 -7.87
N ARG A 133 -12.20 -4.74 -9.18
CA ARG A 133 -12.40 -5.99 -9.92
C ARG A 133 -11.31 -6.96 -9.45
N VAL A 134 -11.59 -7.67 -8.36
CA VAL A 134 -10.68 -8.65 -7.80
C VAL A 134 -10.59 -9.83 -8.77
N PHE A 135 -9.54 -9.83 -9.60
CA PHE A 135 -9.21 -10.98 -10.42
C PHE A 135 -8.58 -12.07 -9.57
N ALA A 136 -8.87 -13.33 -9.88
CA ALA A 136 -8.34 -14.51 -9.17
C ALA A 136 -6.81 -14.67 -9.28
N MET A 137 -6.13 -13.79 -10.02
CA MET A 137 -4.67 -13.78 -10.15
C MET A 137 -3.97 -13.37 -8.85
N ASN A 138 -4.60 -12.51 -8.04
CA ASN A 138 -4.08 -12.08 -6.74
C ASN A 138 -4.92 -12.70 -5.62
N ARG A 139 -4.25 -13.13 -4.54
CA ARG A 139 -4.93 -13.72 -3.39
C ARG A 139 -5.48 -12.64 -2.47
N ARG A 140 -6.53 -12.99 -1.73
CA ARG A 140 -7.07 -12.18 -0.64
C ARG A 140 -6.48 -12.66 0.67
N SER A 141 -6.24 -11.73 1.59
CA SER A 141 -5.97 -12.06 2.98
C SER A 141 -7.19 -12.75 3.62
N PRO A 142 -7.00 -13.64 4.61
CA PRO A 142 -8.10 -14.17 5.44
C PRO A 142 -8.96 -13.09 6.10
N TYR A 143 -8.43 -11.88 6.27
CA TYR A 143 -9.11 -10.73 6.88
C TYR A 143 -9.83 -9.83 5.88
N TRP A 144 -9.89 -10.21 4.60
CA TRP A 144 -10.41 -9.38 3.51
C TRP A 144 -11.75 -8.72 3.82
N GLN A 145 -12.72 -9.47 4.35
CA GLN A 145 -14.04 -8.92 4.68
C GLN A 145 -13.94 -7.80 5.72
N GLY A 146 -13.06 -7.92 6.71
CA GLY A 146 -12.79 -6.87 7.69
C GLY A 146 -12.27 -5.58 7.06
N THR A 147 -11.42 -5.69 6.04
CA THR A 147 -10.90 -4.52 5.30
C THR A 147 -11.99 -3.80 4.50
N VAL A 148 -12.91 -4.57 3.91
CA VAL A 148 -14.08 -4.09 3.15
C VAL A 148 -15.09 -3.42 4.08
N ASP A 149 -15.40 -4.06 5.21
CA ASP A 149 -16.32 -3.55 6.22
C ASP A 149 -15.80 -2.24 6.83
N ALA A 150 -14.49 -2.17 7.05
CA ALA A 150 -13.76 -0.96 7.48
C ALA A 150 -13.64 0.12 6.39
N LYS A 151 -14.24 -0.08 5.21
CA LYS A 151 -14.34 0.91 4.12
C LYS A 151 -13.00 1.32 3.51
N CYS A 152 -12.04 0.39 3.44
CA CYS A 152 -10.82 0.56 2.66
C CYS A 152 -11.14 1.14 1.27
N MET A 153 -10.35 2.13 0.86
CA MET A 153 -10.54 2.90 -0.35
C MET A 153 -9.58 2.46 -1.46
N GLU A 154 -8.35 2.10 -1.11
CA GLU A 154 -7.34 1.68 -2.06
C GLU A 154 -6.58 0.46 -1.52
N TRP A 155 -6.52 -0.59 -2.35
CA TRP A 155 -5.58 -1.68 -2.14
C TRP A 155 -4.50 -1.63 -3.23
N SER A 156 -3.26 -1.88 -2.84
CA SER A 156 -2.17 -2.20 -3.77
C SER A 156 -2.12 -3.71 -4.06
N VAL A 157 -1.19 -4.13 -4.91
CA VAL A 157 -0.81 -5.54 -5.07
C VAL A 157 0.60 -5.70 -4.54
N TYR A 158 0.78 -6.61 -3.60
CA TYR A 158 2.06 -6.87 -2.96
C TYR A 158 2.13 -8.36 -2.58
N ASN A 159 3.25 -9.03 -2.88
CA ASN A 159 3.46 -10.47 -2.67
C ASN A 159 2.35 -11.35 -3.30
N ASN A 160 1.88 -10.96 -4.49
CA ASN A 160 0.73 -11.57 -5.19
C ASN A 160 -0.58 -11.58 -4.37
N MET A 161 -0.76 -10.62 -3.46
CA MET A 161 -1.95 -10.44 -2.64
C MET A 161 -2.46 -8.99 -2.70
N PHE A 162 -3.73 -8.79 -2.43
CA PHE A 162 -4.28 -7.44 -2.25
C PHE A 162 -3.84 -6.86 -0.91
N PHE A 163 -3.27 -5.66 -0.94
CA PHE A 163 -2.73 -4.94 0.21
C PHE A 163 -3.60 -3.74 0.56
N PRO A 164 -4.43 -3.76 1.62
CA PRO A 164 -5.23 -2.61 2.01
C PRO A 164 -4.37 -1.47 2.56
N MET A 165 -4.30 -0.34 1.85
CA MET A 165 -3.40 0.76 2.19
C MET A 165 -4.11 2.01 2.70
N VAL A 166 -5.21 2.42 2.06
CA VAL A 166 -5.81 3.74 2.30
C VAL A 166 -7.23 3.59 2.83
N TYR A 167 -7.49 4.17 4.00
CA TYR A 167 -8.81 4.13 4.66
C TYR A 167 -9.40 5.53 4.82
N SER A 168 -8.58 6.58 4.95
CA SER A 168 -9.02 7.98 4.93
C SER A 168 -8.53 8.77 3.72
N ARG A 169 -9.32 9.79 3.33
CA ARG A 169 -8.92 10.80 2.33
C ARG A 169 -8.06 11.91 2.92
N ALA A 170 -7.96 11.96 4.24
CA ALA A 170 -7.08 12.85 4.98
C ALA A 170 -5.97 11.99 5.59
N PRO A 171 -4.78 11.90 4.97
CA PRO A 171 -3.71 11.02 5.44
C PRO A 171 -3.30 11.26 6.90
N TYR A 172 -3.51 12.49 7.39
CA TYR A 172 -3.28 12.82 8.80
C TYR A 172 -4.23 12.08 9.77
N GLU A 173 -5.45 11.71 9.37
CA GLU A 173 -6.37 10.96 10.24
C GLU A 173 -5.83 9.57 10.56
N ASP A 174 -5.27 8.88 9.56
CA ASP A 174 -4.67 7.54 9.73
C ASP A 174 -3.33 7.68 10.49
N TYR A 175 -2.56 8.74 10.23
CA TYR A 175 -1.33 9.05 10.99
C TYR A 175 -1.61 9.33 12.47
N ALA A 176 -2.59 10.19 12.79
CA ALA A 176 -2.97 10.51 14.15
C ALA A 176 -3.53 9.29 14.89
N ALA A 177 -4.27 8.42 14.21
CA ALA A 177 -4.76 7.17 14.79
C ALA A 177 -3.61 6.26 15.29
N LEU A 178 -2.53 6.17 14.50
CA LEU A 178 -1.33 5.41 14.89
C LEU A 178 -0.57 6.10 16.03
N MET A 179 -0.41 7.42 15.95
CA MET A 179 0.44 8.17 16.89
C MET A 179 -0.21 8.40 18.25
N GLU A 180 -1.53 8.56 18.30
CA GLU A 180 -2.27 8.98 19.50
C GLU A 180 -3.12 7.87 20.12
N GLY A 181 -3.25 6.71 19.45
CA GLY A 181 -4.13 5.63 19.91
C GLY A 181 -3.64 4.25 19.50
N VAL A 182 -4.50 3.49 18.81
CA VAL A 182 -4.20 2.13 18.35
C VAL A 182 -4.83 1.86 16.99
N THR A 183 -4.09 1.18 16.12
CA THR A 183 -4.52 0.79 14.79
C THR A 183 -4.40 -0.71 14.58
N LEU A 184 -5.35 -1.30 13.82
CA LEU A 184 -5.29 -2.68 13.33
C LEU A 184 -5.02 -2.70 11.83
N TRP A 185 -3.98 -3.41 11.41
CA TRP A 185 -3.57 -3.55 10.01
C TRP A 185 -3.71 -5.00 9.55
N ASP A 186 -4.33 -5.19 8.38
CA ASP A 186 -4.24 -6.44 7.62
C ASP A 186 -2.94 -6.44 6.82
N VAL A 187 -1.95 -7.15 7.34
CA VAL A 187 -0.66 -7.41 6.69
C VAL A 187 -0.53 -8.87 6.29
N GLY A 188 -1.64 -9.59 6.08
CA GLY A 188 -1.62 -11.02 5.72
C GLY A 188 -0.87 -11.34 4.42
N LEU A 189 -0.57 -10.30 3.63
CA LEU A 189 0.31 -10.35 2.46
C LEU A 189 1.79 -10.61 2.80
N GLU A 190 2.26 -10.30 4.00
CA GLU A 190 3.60 -10.60 4.48
C GLU A 190 3.65 -12.10 4.77
N ARG A 191 3.86 -12.87 3.71
CA ARG A 191 3.87 -14.32 3.81
C ARG A 191 5.09 -14.80 4.56
N GLN A 192 4.92 -15.95 5.19
CA GLN A 192 5.99 -16.59 5.92
C GLN A 192 6.70 -17.58 5.00
N THR A 193 8.00 -17.41 4.81
CA THR A 193 8.85 -18.54 4.41
C THR A 193 9.21 -19.31 5.66
N GLN A 194 8.79 -20.57 5.77
CA GLN A 194 9.10 -21.43 6.89
C GLN A 194 10.30 -22.30 6.58
N LEU A 195 11.29 -22.28 7.48
CA LEU A 195 12.40 -23.22 7.53
C LEU A 195 12.20 -24.11 8.75
N LYS A 196 12.12 -25.42 8.56
CA LYS A 196 11.87 -26.37 9.64
C LYS A 196 12.84 -27.55 9.58
N GLY A 197 13.52 -27.82 10.68
CA GLY A 197 14.42 -28.96 10.82
C GLY A 197 15.79 -28.60 11.43
N PRO A 198 16.65 -29.61 11.64
CA PRO A 198 17.88 -29.44 12.43
C PRO A 198 18.89 -28.43 11.89
N ASP A 199 18.84 -28.13 10.58
CA ASP A 199 19.70 -27.11 9.97
C ASP A 199 18.99 -25.78 9.72
N ALA A 200 17.75 -25.57 10.20
CA ALA A 200 16.97 -24.36 9.93
C ALA A 200 17.72 -23.06 10.29
N LEU A 201 18.34 -23.02 11.48
CA LEU A 201 19.10 -21.85 11.92
C LEU A 201 20.38 -21.62 11.09
N LYS A 202 21.12 -22.69 10.78
CA LYS A 202 22.33 -22.60 9.96
C LYS A 202 22.01 -22.18 8.53
N PHE A 203 20.92 -22.70 7.99
CA PHE A 203 20.45 -22.34 6.66
C PHE A 203 19.97 -20.89 6.62
N LEU A 204 19.24 -20.42 7.63
CA LEU A 204 18.93 -19.00 7.79
C LEU A 204 20.21 -18.12 7.81
N ASP A 205 21.21 -18.53 8.60
CA ASP A 205 22.48 -17.81 8.70
C ASP A 205 23.23 -17.79 7.36
N TYR A 206 23.13 -18.86 6.57
CA TYR A 206 23.65 -18.91 5.19
C TYR A 206 22.89 -17.99 4.22
N LEU A 207 21.57 -17.83 4.40
CA LEU A 207 20.76 -16.94 3.55
C LEU A 207 20.98 -15.46 3.83
N SER A 208 21.36 -15.08 5.06
CA SER A 208 21.45 -13.67 5.47
C SER A 208 22.88 -13.17 5.57
N SER A 209 23.08 -11.91 5.18
CA SER A 209 24.35 -11.19 5.37
C SER A 209 24.57 -10.72 6.80
N ARG A 210 23.57 -10.81 7.68
CA ARG A 210 23.68 -10.58 9.13
C ARG A 210 24.07 -11.89 9.82
N ASP A 211 24.84 -11.81 10.91
CA ASP A 211 25.06 -12.99 11.76
C ASP A 211 23.76 -13.38 12.47
N MET A 212 23.29 -14.60 12.20
CA MET A 212 22.10 -15.21 12.80
C MET A 212 22.43 -16.35 13.75
N SER A 213 23.69 -16.77 13.84
CA SER A 213 24.13 -18.00 14.52
C SER A 213 23.72 -18.10 16.00
N ALA A 214 23.54 -16.96 16.66
CA ALA A 214 23.15 -16.86 18.06
C ALA A 214 21.64 -16.65 18.30
N MET A 215 20.78 -16.80 17.29
CA MET A 215 19.32 -16.75 17.51
C MET A 215 18.85 -18.00 18.25
N GLY A 216 17.95 -17.80 19.21
CA GLY A 216 17.22 -18.86 19.89
C GLY A 216 15.71 -18.64 19.86
N SER A 217 14.96 -19.58 20.42
CA SER A 217 13.50 -19.48 20.50
C SER A 217 13.07 -18.20 21.21
N GLY A 218 12.09 -17.50 20.62
CA GLY A 218 11.62 -16.19 21.07
C GLY A 218 12.40 -15.00 20.51
N ASP A 219 13.43 -15.22 19.68
CA ASP A 219 14.15 -14.14 19.02
C ASP A 219 13.46 -13.69 17.72
N CYS A 220 13.47 -12.38 17.50
CA CYS A 220 13.25 -11.81 16.18
C CYS A 220 14.51 -11.06 15.73
N ARG A 221 14.76 -11.00 14.42
CA ARG A 221 15.81 -10.16 13.83
C ARG A 221 15.37 -9.63 12.48
N TYR A 222 15.75 -8.40 12.16
CA TYR A 222 15.70 -7.90 10.79
C TYR A 222 16.89 -8.46 10.01
N ALA A 223 16.63 -9.07 8.86
CA ALA A 223 17.63 -9.68 7.98
C ALA A 223 17.81 -8.84 6.73
N LEU A 224 19.00 -8.94 6.12
CA LEU A 224 19.20 -8.61 4.72
C LEU A 224 19.56 -9.92 4.00
N ILE A 225 18.83 -10.24 2.94
CA ILE A 225 19.04 -11.42 2.10
C ILE A 225 19.44 -10.95 0.71
N CYS A 226 20.52 -11.51 0.20
CA CYS A 226 21.14 -11.10 -1.05
C CYS A 226 21.23 -12.26 -2.04
N ASP A 227 21.47 -11.92 -3.30
CA ASP A 227 21.93 -12.87 -4.32
C ASP A 227 23.46 -13.06 -4.25
N GLU A 228 24.00 -13.91 -5.12
CA GLU A 228 25.43 -14.21 -5.19
C GLU A 228 26.30 -12.99 -5.56
N ALA A 229 25.72 -11.97 -6.18
CA ALA A 229 26.38 -10.70 -6.51
C ALA A 229 26.33 -9.70 -5.34
N GLY A 230 25.71 -10.08 -4.22
CA GLY A 230 25.53 -9.22 -3.04
C GLY A 230 24.40 -8.19 -3.21
N LEU A 231 23.54 -8.35 -4.21
CA LEU A 231 22.41 -7.46 -4.44
C LEU A 231 21.25 -7.84 -3.52
N VAL A 232 20.58 -6.84 -2.94
CA VAL A 232 19.50 -7.06 -1.97
C VAL A 232 18.27 -7.64 -2.69
N LEU A 233 17.83 -8.82 -2.24
CA LEU A 233 16.62 -9.49 -2.71
C LEU A 233 15.43 -9.20 -1.81
N CYS A 234 15.66 -9.20 -0.48
CA CYS A 234 14.62 -9.01 0.52
C CYS A 234 15.21 -8.62 1.88
N ASP A 235 14.40 -7.99 2.73
CA ASP A 235 14.74 -7.52 4.07
C ASP A 235 13.81 -8.05 5.19
N PRO A 236 13.59 -9.38 5.32
CA PRO A 236 12.51 -9.88 6.17
C PRO A 236 12.73 -9.62 7.67
N VAL A 237 11.61 -9.53 8.40
CA VAL A 237 11.62 -9.80 9.84
C VAL A 237 11.61 -11.30 10.05
N VAL A 238 12.69 -11.81 10.63
CA VAL A 238 12.85 -13.20 10.99
C VAL A 238 12.32 -13.42 12.40
N LEU A 239 11.58 -14.49 12.61
CA LEU A 239 11.12 -14.97 13.91
C LEU A 239 11.61 -16.41 14.10
N MET A 240 12.00 -16.75 15.33
CA MET A 240 12.27 -18.12 15.74
C MET A 240 11.29 -18.53 16.84
N PRO A 241 10.06 -18.97 16.50
CA PRO A 241 9.04 -19.27 17.51
C PRO A 241 9.41 -20.42 18.44
N GLU A 242 10.01 -21.47 17.89
CA GLU A 242 10.40 -22.70 18.57
C GLU A 242 11.82 -23.09 18.14
N GLU A 243 12.42 -24.09 18.79
CA GLU A 243 13.66 -24.69 18.32
C GLU A 243 13.42 -25.32 16.93
N ASP A 244 14.41 -25.21 16.04
CA ASP A 244 14.35 -25.75 14.67
C ASP A 244 13.19 -25.24 13.79
N LEU A 245 12.53 -24.14 14.18
CA LEU A 245 11.48 -23.49 13.41
C LEU A 245 11.78 -22.00 13.23
N VAL A 246 11.97 -21.59 11.98
CA VAL A 246 12.21 -20.21 11.59
C VAL A 246 11.12 -19.77 10.62
N TRP A 247 10.59 -18.57 10.83
CA TRP A 247 9.74 -17.87 9.87
C TRP A 247 10.44 -16.60 9.39
N LEU A 248 10.45 -16.39 8.07
CA LEU A 248 10.87 -15.14 7.46
C LEU A 248 9.61 -14.43 6.97
N SER A 249 9.16 -13.42 7.70
CA SER A 249 8.06 -12.54 7.30
C SER A 249 8.60 -11.55 6.29
N HIS A 250 8.28 -11.76 5.01
CA HIS A 250 8.98 -11.12 3.91
C HIS A 250 8.08 -10.26 3.03
N GLY A 251 8.73 -9.29 2.38
CA GLY A 251 8.11 -8.36 1.45
C GLY A 251 7.75 -9.00 0.09
N ASN A 252 7.73 -8.17 -0.96
CA ASN A 252 7.32 -8.52 -2.32
C ASN A 252 8.38 -9.35 -3.10
N THR A 253 8.91 -10.40 -2.48
CA THR A 253 9.92 -11.32 -3.04
C THR A 253 9.52 -12.76 -2.71
N ASP A 254 9.59 -13.70 -3.65
CA ASP A 254 9.28 -15.11 -3.38
C ASP A 254 10.48 -15.84 -2.73
N LEU A 255 10.71 -15.55 -1.44
CA LEU A 255 11.79 -16.17 -0.68
C LEU A 255 11.57 -17.68 -0.49
N THR A 256 10.31 -18.15 -0.43
CA THR A 256 10.00 -19.58 -0.37
C THR A 256 10.53 -20.30 -1.60
N LEU A 257 10.29 -19.77 -2.80
CA LEU A 257 10.80 -20.34 -4.04
C LEU A 257 12.34 -20.29 -4.10
N TRP A 258 12.93 -19.17 -3.72
CA TRP A 258 14.39 -19.00 -3.65
C TRP A 258 15.05 -20.05 -2.74
N ALA A 259 14.58 -20.15 -1.49
CA ALA A 259 15.10 -21.09 -0.50
C ALA A 259 14.89 -22.55 -0.94
N ARG A 260 13.73 -22.89 -1.54
CA ARG A 260 13.49 -24.24 -2.10
C ARG A 260 14.46 -24.58 -3.23
N GLY A 261 14.77 -23.62 -4.10
CA GLY A 261 15.72 -23.80 -5.20
C GLY A 261 17.13 -24.14 -4.69
N ILE A 262 17.57 -23.47 -3.62
CA ILE A 262 18.85 -23.74 -2.96
C ILE A 262 18.83 -25.13 -2.32
N VAL A 263 17.79 -25.46 -1.55
CA VAL A 263 17.68 -26.75 -0.86
C VAL A 263 17.66 -27.93 -1.83
N LEU A 264 16.99 -27.79 -2.97
CA LEU A 264 16.83 -28.86 -3.98
C LEU A 264 18.15 -29.48 -4.46
N ASN A 265 19.24 -28.71 -4.47
CA ASN A 265 20.55 -29.15 -4.95
C ASN A 265 21.63 -29.12 -3.86
N SER A 266 21.23 -29.37 -2.61
CA SER A 266 22.11 -29.30 -1.44
C SER A 266 21.86 -30.47 -0.48
N ASP A 267 22.73 -30.62 0.52
CA ASP A 267 22.59 -31.61 1.59
C ASP A 267 21.96 -31.01 2.87
N TRP A 268 21.33 -29.84 2.79
CA TRP A 268 20.70 -29.21 3.96
C TRP A 268 19.55 -30.07 4.51
N ASN A 269 19.58 -30.36 5.83
CA ASN A 269 18.47 -31.04 6.51
C ASN A 269 17.44 -30.02 7.00
N VAL A 270 16.73 -29.41 6.05
CA VAL A 270 15.71 -28.39 6.29
C VAL A 270 14.55 -28.53 5.30
N GLU A 271 13.33 -28.49 5.82
CA GLU A 271 12.12 -28.34 5.03
C GLU A 271 11.84 -26.86 4.79
N VAL A 272 11.55 -26.49 3.54
CA VAL A 272 11.14 -25.13 3.17
C VAL A 272 9.70 -25.15 2.66
N SER A 273 8.81 -24.41 3.33
CA SER A 273 7.39 -24.33 2.99
C SER A 273 6.80 -22.94 3.25
N GLU A 274 5.59 -22.71 2.74
CA GLU A 274 4.76 -21.56 3.11
C GLU A 274 3.65 -22.08 4.03
N PRO A 275 3.68 -21.76 5.34
CA PRO A 275 2.66 -22.21 6.26
C PRO A 275 1.40 -21.34 6.16
N ASP A 276 0.27 -21.85 6.62
CA ASP A 276 -0.96 -21.06 6.79
C ASP A 276 -0.85 -20.16 8.03
N VAL A 277 -0.10 -19.06 7.88
CA VAL A 277 0.16 -18.05 8.91
C VAL A 277 0.04 -16.68 8.25
N ALA A 278 -1.07 -15.99 8.50
CA ALA A 278 -1.36 -14.66 7.94
C ALA A 278 -1.26 -13.59 9.04
N PRO A 279 -0.21 -12.73 9.02
CA PRO A 279 0.00 -11.79 10.11
C PRO A 279 -1.00 -10.62 10.14
N LEU A 280 -1.20 -10.09 11.35
CA LEU A 280 -1.88 -8.83 11.65
C LEU A 280 -0.92 -7.93 12.43
N GLN A 281 -1.07 -6.62 12.32
CA GLN A 281 -0.37 -5.69 13.21
C GLN A 281 -1.35 -4.89 14.07
N VAL A 282 -1.08 -4.82 15.37
CA VAL A 282 -1.76 -3.92 16.32
C VAL A 282 -0.73 -2.89 16.79
N GLN A 283 -0.81 -1.69 16.24
CA GLN A 283 0.24 -0.67 16.34
C GLN A 283 -0.27 0.57 17.07
N GLY A 284 0.63 1.35 17.67
CA GLY A 284 0.31 2.56 18.42
C GLY A 284 0.47 2.40 19.94
N PRO A 285 0.53 3.51 20.70
CA PRO A 285 0.78 3.50 22.15
C PRO A 285 -0.21 2.64 22.95
N ASP A 286 -1.47 2.57 22.54
CA ASP A 286 -2.51 1.80 23.25
C ASP A 286 -2.56 0.32 22.87
N SER A 287 -1.71 -0.13 21.93
CA SER A 287 -1.67 -1.52 21.46
C SER A 287 -1.44 -2.53 22.59
N ILE A 288 -0.63 -2.20 23.60
CA ILE A 288 -0.39 -3.07 24.76
C ILE A 288 -1.69 -3.37 25.52
N HIS A 289 -2.57 -2.39 25.66
CA HIS A 289 -3.83 -2.57 26.39
C HIS A 289 -4.78 -3.49 25.65
N VAL A 290 -4.86 -3.34 24.33
CA VAL A 290 -5.64 -4.22 23.45
C VAL A 290 -5.09 -5.64 23.51
N MET A 291 -3.77 -5.80 23.35
CA MET A 291 -3.14 -7.12 23.35
C MET A 291 -3.25 -7.81 24.70
N ASN A 292 -3.02 -7.13 25.82
CA ASN A 292 -3.16 -7.71 27.15
C ASN A 292 -4.60 -8.12 27.50
N ALA A 293 -5.61 -7.51 26.87
CA ALA A 293 -7.01 -7.90 27.05
C ALA A 293 -7.35 -9.22 26.31
N LEU A 294 -6.57 -9.61 25.31
CA LEU A 294 -6.83 -10.74 24.43
C LEU A 294 -5.88 -11.92 24.64
N CYS A 295 -4.64 -11.63 25.05
CA CYS A 295 -3.61 -12.63 25.26
C CYS A 295 -3.84 -13.40 26.55
N ALA A 296 -3.63 -14.72 26.51
CA ALA A 296 -3.66 -15.56 27.72
C ALA A 296 -2.54 -15.19 28.72
N THR A 297 -1.42 -14.66 28.22
CA THR A 297 -0.30 -14.18 29.03
C THR A 297 -0.06 -12.68 28.75
N PRO A 298 0.13 -11.84 29.78
CA PRO A 298 0.49 -10.43 29.59
C PRO A 298 1.79 -10.26 28.81
N LEU A 299 1.86 -9.24 27.95
CA LEU A 299 2.98 -8.95 27.06
C LEU A 299 3.89 -7.83 27.57
N ASP A 300 3.69 -7.34 28.80
CA ASP A 300 4.41 -6.23 29.41
C ASP A 300 5.95 -6.44 29.39
N ASP A 301 6.38 -7.68 29.55
CA ASP A 301 7.78 -8.07 29.58
C ASP A 301 8.35 -8.44 28.20
N LEU A 302 7.52 -8.45 27.13
CA LEU A 302 7.98 -8.76 25.79
C LEU A 302 8.83 -7.61 25.26
N LYS A 303 10.13 -7.87 25.07
CA LYS A 303 11.10 -6.86 24.61
C LYS A 303 11.03 -6.66 23.10
N ASN A 304 11.51 -5.51 22.63
CA ASN A 304 11.59 -5.22 21.20
C ASN A 304 12.40 -6.31 20.47
N TYR A 305 11.95 -6.73 19.28
CA TYR A 305 12.52 -7.86 18.53
C TYR A 305 12.58 -9.17 19.33
N LYS A 306 11.54 -9.42 20.14
CA LYS A 306 11.25 -10.73 20.72
C LYS A 306 9.85 -11.18 20.32
N CYS A 307 9.64 -12.49 20.31
CA CYS A 307 8.33 -13.10 20.16
C CYS A 307 8.05 -14.13 21.25
N THR A 308 6.78 -14.48 21.39
CA THR A 308 6.31 -15.52 22.31
C THR A 308 5.13 -16.26 21.71
N ILE A 309 4.99 -17.54 22.04
CA ILE A 309 3.80 -18.32 21.68
C ILE A 309 2.77 -18.15 22.80
N THR A 310 1.55 -17.74 22.43
CA THR A 310 0.43 -17.59 23.36
C THR A 310 -0.89 -17.89 22.66
N GLU A 311 -2.00 -17.71 23.37
CA GLU A 311 -3.33 -17.67 22.77
C GLU A 311 -3.81 -16.22 22.72
N VAL A 312 -4.33 -15.80 21.57
CA VAL A 312 -4.96 -14.49 21.37
C VAL A 312 -6.41 -14.74 21.04
N ALA A 313 -7.32 -14.27 21.90
CA ALA A 313 -8.76 -14.57 21.78
C ALA A 313 -9.07 -16.09 21.66
N GLY A 314 -8.27 -16.94 22.34
CA GLY A 314 -8.40 -18.40 22.32
C GLY A 314 -7.81 -19.08 21.07
N GLN A 315 -7.19 -18.35 20.15
CA GLN A 315 -6.46 -18.91 19.01
C GLN A 315 -4.95 -18.92 19.30
N ARG A 316 -4.29 -20.07 19.11
CA ARG A 316 -2.84 -20.18 19.24
C ARG A 316 -2.15 -19.30 18.19
N ALA A 317 -1.23 -18.45 18.63
CA ALA A 317 -0.48 -17.54 17.77
C ALA A 317 0.94 -17.30 18.31
N VAL A 318 1.84 -16.88 17.43
CA VAL A 318 3.07 -16.18 17.84
C VAL A 318 2.75 -14.70 17.91
N VAL A 319 3.16 -14.03 18.97
CA VAL A 319 3.08 -12.57 19.10
C VAL A 319 4.49 -12.02 19.20
N SER A 320 4.85 -11.07 18.33
CA SER A 320 6.12 -10.37 18.37
C SER A 320 5.93 -8.91 18.76
N ARG A 321 6.96 -8.32 19.36
CA ARG A 321 7.08 -6.87 19.50
C ARG A 321 7.94 -6.32 18.37
N THR A 322 7.31 -6.23 17.20
CA THR A 322 7.84 -5.69 15.94
C THR A 322 6.74 -4.90 15.22
N GLY A 323 7.05 -4.28 14.08
CA GLY A 323 6.06 -3.61 13.25
C GLY A 323 6.68 -2.63 12.25
N TRP A 324 6.00 -2.44 11.13
CA TRP A 324 6.44 -1.53 10.06
C TRP A 324 6.22 -0.05 10.41
N SER A 325 5.48 0.23 11.50
CA SER A 325 5.27 1.59 12.02
C SER A 325 6.57 2.28 12.47
N GLY A 326 7.67 1.53 12.69
CA GLY A 326 8.88 2.04 13.33
C GLY A 326 8.64 2.59 14.76
N GLY A 327 7.47 2.29 15.34
CA GLY A 327 7.00 2.73 16.65
C GLY A 327 6.70 1.56 17.58
N PHE A 328 5.85 1.79 18.59
CA PHE A 328 5.43 0.75 19.52
C PHE A 328 4.22 -0.01 18.95
N GLY A 329 4.25 -1.34 19.05
CA GLY A 329 3.19 -2.20 18.55
C GLY A 329 3.57 -3.67 18.64
N TYR A 330 2.63 -4.50 18.19
CA TYR A 330 2.75 -5.95 18.14
C TYR A 330 2.33 -6.47 16.77
N GLU A 331 2.90 -7.60 16.40
CA GLU A 331 2.39 -8.41 15.29
C GLU A 331 1.90 -9.74 15.83
N ILE A 332 0.82 -10.24 15.22
CA ILE A 332 0.16 -11.49 15.59
C ILE A 332 0.26 -12.41 14.38
N TYR A 333 0.80 -13.61 14.59
CA TYR A 333 0.96 -14.66 13.59
C TYR A 333 0.15 -15.88 14.03
N PRO A 334 -1.14 -15.96 13.64
CA PRO A 334 -2.00 -17.06 14.04
C PRO A 334 -1.58 -18.36 13.36
N TYR A 335 -1.63 -19.48 14.08
CA TYR A 335 -1.48 -20.79 13.48
C TYR A 335 -2.82 -21.18 12.83
N GLY A 336 -2.96 -20.91 11.52
CA GLY A 336 -4.16 -21.20 10.74
C GLY A 336 -5.08 -20.00 10.51
N SER A 337 -5.74 -20.01 9.35
CA SER A 337 -6.63 -18.93 8.90
C SER A 337 -8.12 -19.18 9.16
N GLU A 338 -8.49 -20.33 9.72
CA GLU A 338 -9.89 -20.76 9.85
C GLU A 338 -10.74 -19.84 10.75
N ASN A 339 -10.11 -19.20 11.74
CA ASN A 339 -10.76 -18.29 12.69
C ASN A 339 -10.39 -16.81 12.47
N ALA A 340 -9.80 -16.48 11.31
CA ALA A 340 -9.24 -15.16 11.02
C ALA A 340 -10.20 -13.99 11.32
N MET A 341 -11.44 -14.05 10.84
CA MET A 341 -12.43 -12.98 11.09
C MET A 341 -12.93 -12.96 12.54
N ALA A 342 -12.91 -14.07 13.26
CA ALA A 342 -13.23 -14.08 14.69
C ALA A 342 -12.14 -13.37 15.49
N LEU A 343 -10.86 -13.64 15.18
CA LEU A 343 -9.72 -12.94 15.76
C LEU A 343 -9.76 -11.44 15.44
N TRP A 344 -9.98 -11.06 14.17
CA TRP A 344 -10.13 -9.67 13.74
C TRP A 344 -11.18 -8.92 14.55
N ASN A 345 -12.38 -9.51 14.69
CA ASN A 345 -13.48 -8.90 15.43
C ASN A 345 -13.20 -8.81 16.93
N ALA A 346 -12.52 -9.81 17.51
CA ALA A 346 -12.12 -9.78 18.92
C ALA A 346 -11.11 -8.65 19.19
N ILE A 347 -10.15 -8.43 18.28
CA ILE A 347 -9.20 -7.31 18.37
C ILE A 347 -9.93 -5.97 18.34
N LEU A 348 -10.87 -5.79 17.39
CA LEU A 348 -11.65 -4.56 17.32
C LEU A 348 -12.50 -4.35 18.57
N GLU A 349 -13.15 -5.39 19.10
CA GLU A 349 -13.95 -5.28 20.33
C GLU A 349 -13.09 -4.84 21.52
N ALA A 350 -11.94 -5.50 21.74
CA ALA A 350 -11.01 -5.15 22.81
C ALA A 350 -10.43 -3.74 22.66
N GLY A 351 -10.27 -3.26 21.42
CA GLY A 351 -9.76 -1.93 21.13
C GLY A 351 -10.79 -0.79 21.20
N LYS A 352 -12.10 -1.07 21.27
CA LYS A 352 -13.15 -0.03 21.33
C LYS A 352 -12.94 1.01 22.44
N PRO A 353 -12.58 0.64 23.69
CA PRO A 353 -12.34 1.62 24.76
C PRO A 353 -11.19 2.59 24.47
N PHE A 354 -10.27 2.21 23.58
CA PHE A 354 -9.08 2.98 23.18
C PHE A 354 -9.26 3.63 21.80
N GLY A 355 -10.46 3.58 21.22
CA GLY A 355 -10.75 4.20 19.93
C GLY A 355 -10.03 3.54 18.75
N ILE A 356 -9.81 2.22 18.80
CA ILE A 356 -9.11 1.50 17.73
C ILE A 356 -9.65 1.80 16.33
N LYS A 357 -8.75 2.03 15.37
CA LYS A 357 -9.12 2.20 13.96
C LYS A 357 -8.46 1.14 13.10
N VAL A 358 -9.19 0.68 12.08
CA VAL A 358 -8.58 -0.10 11.00
C VAL A 358 -7.95 0.89 10.03
N THR A 359 -6.66 0.72 9.75
CA THR A 359 -5.93 1.51 8.76
C THR A 359 -5.04 0.56 7.94
N GLY A 360 -4.37 1.10 6.91
CA GLY A 360 -3.21 0.43 6.31
C GLY A 360 -1.93 0.85 7.05
N PRO A 361 -0.79 0.25 6.69
CA PRO A 361 0.52 0.71 7.13
C PRO A 361 0.79 2.18 6.73
N ILE A 362 1.30 2.98 7.67
CA ILE A 362 1.41 4.44 7.51
C ILE A 362 2.78 4.82 6.95
N VAL A 363 2.86 4.95 5.62
CA VAL A 363 4.10 5.27 4.88
C VAL A 363 4.79 6.53 5.41
N HIS A 364 4.03 7.57 5.73
CA HIS A 364 4.56 8.81 6.32
C HIS A 364 5.43 8.53 7.55
N ARG A 365 4.96 7.65 8.42
CA ARG A 365 5.66 7.28 9.65
C ARG A 365 6.83 6.34 9.41
N ALA A 366 6.69 5.40 8.48
CA ALA A 366 7.78 4.50 8.09
C ALA A 366 8.99 5.28 7.56
N VAL A 367 8.76 6.23 6.64
CA VAL A 367 9.83 7.07 6.07
C VAL A 367 10.48 7.95 7.14
N GLU A 368 9.71 8.56 8.06
CA GLU A 368 10.24 9.30 9.21
C GLU A 368 11.24 8.46 10.04
N ARG A 369 10.97 7.15 10.14
CA ARG A 369 11.76 6.17 10.90
C ARG A 369 12.84 5.47 10.08
N GLY A 370 12.94 5.75 8.78
CA GLY A 370 13.89 5.07 7.90
C GLY A 370 13.54 3.61 7.62
N VAL A 371 12.28 3.23 7.80
CA VAL A 371 11.78 1.90 7.45
C VAL A 371 11.43 1.91 5.96
N THR A 372 12.09 1.05 5.20
CA THR A 372 11.89 0.86 3.76
C THR A 372 11.08 -0.42 3.48
N ASP A 373 11.04 -0.85 2.23
CA ASP A 373 10.38 -2.08 1.79
C ASP A 373 11.08 -2.68 0.56
N THR A 374 10.53 -3.79 0.04
CA THR A 374 11.05 -4.45 -1.18
C THR A 374 11.15 -3.56 -2.41
N ASP A 375 10.24 -2.61 -2.58
CA ASP A 375 10.28 -1.73 -3.74
C ASP A 375 11.45 -0.74 -3.66
N TYR A 376 11.98 -0.47 -2.46
CA TYR A 376 13.17 0.36 -2.25
C TYR A 376 14.45 -0.20 -2.90
N TYR A 377 14.61 -1.52 -3.03
CA TYR A 377 15.77 -2.13 -3.72
C TYR A 377 15.42 -2.84 -5.03
N SER A 378 14.15 -3.19 -5.28
CA SER A 378 13.74 -3.81 -6.55
C SER A 378 14.10 -2.97 -7.77
N GLY A 379 14.83 -3.57 -8.71
CA GLY A 379 15.27 -2.92 -9.95
C GLY A 379 16.36 -1.84 -9.78
N SER A 380 16.95 -1.69 -8.59
CA SER A 380 18.00 -0.68 -8.31
C SER A 380 19.44 -1.16 -8.48
N ASN A 381 19.63 -2.49 -8.58
CA ASN A 381 20.92 -3.16 -8.44
C ASN A 381 21.66 -2.75 -7.15
N MET A 382 20.92 -2.47 -6.07
CA MET A 382 21.48 -2.09 -4.78
C MET A 382 22.20 -3.29 -4.17
N ASN A 383 23.46 -3.10 -3.78
CA ASN A 383 24.16 -4.08 -2.93
C ASN A 383 23.93 -3.77 -1.45
N ALA A 384 24.06 -4.77 -0.58
CA ALA A 384 23.72 -4.64 0.84
C ALA A 384 24.51 -3.57 1.61
N LEU A 385 25.70 -3.18 1.13
CA LEU A 385 26.51 -2.13 1.76
C LEU A 385 26.03 -0.72 1.41
N GLU A 386 25.14 -0.57 0.43
CA GLU A 386 24.53 0.71 0.04
C GLU A 386 23.23 1.00 0.81
N GLU A 387 22.64 0.00 1.46
CA GLU A 387 21.32 0.03 2.11
C GLU A 387 21.33 0.83 3.44
N VAL A 388 20.17 1.33 3.88
CA VAL A 388 20.01 2.08 5.15
C VAL A 388 20.44 1.25 6.36
N ALA A 389 20.13 -0.05 6.35
CA ALA A 389 20.52 -1.04 7.35
C ALA A 389 21.82 -1.78 6.99
N SER A 390 22.68 -1.22 6.14
CA SER A 390 24.02 -1.77 5.81
C SER A 390 24.88 -2.10 7.02
N HIS A 391 24.67 -1.42 8.15
CA HIS A 391 25.32 -1.72 9.45
C HIS A 391 24.98 -3.11 10.01
N LEU A 392 23.99 -3.82 9.46
CA LEU A 392 23.65 -5.20 9.82
C LEU A 392 24.45 -6.24 9.03
N VAL A 393 25.12 -5.85 7.96
CA VAL A 393 25.97 -6.73 7.17
C VAL A 393 27.23 -7.07 7.97
N ASP A 394 27.47 -8.36 8.17
CA ASP A 394 28.65 -8.89 8.86
C ASP A 394 29.53 -9.68 7.87
N LEU A 395 30.53 -9.01 7.32
CA LEU A 395 31.49 -9.62 6.39
C LEU A 395 32.51 -10.53 7.11
N ASP A 396 32.66 -10.34 8.42
CA ASP A 396 33.65 -11.00 9.26
C ASP A 396 33.10 -12.23 9.97
N LYS A 397 31.77 -12.46 9.95
CA LYS A 397 31.17 -13.67 10.55
C LYS A 397 31.85 -14.93 10.00
N GLU A 398 32.07 -15.92 10.86
CA GLU A 398 32.81 -17.13 10.50
C GLU A 398 32.08 -17.97 9.45
N SER A 399 30.75 -18.02 9.52
CA SER A 399 29.90 -18.74 8.57
C SER A 399 29.94 -18.09 7.19
N ASP A 400 29.84 -18.91 6.15
CA ASP A 400 29.61 -18.42 4.80
C ASP A 400 28.15 -17.94 4.63
N PHE A 401 27.91 -17.04 3.69
CA PHE A 401 26.56 -16.61 3.31
C PHE A 401 26.49 -16.20 1.84
N ILE A 402 25.29 -16.27 1.26
CA ILE A 402 25.07 -15.92 -0.15
C ILE A 402 25.42 -14.45 -0.41
N GLY A 403 26.39 -14.23 -1.31
CA GLY A 403 26.88 -12.90 -1.67
C GLY A 403 28.08 -12.40 -0.86
N LYS A 404 28.58 -13.16 0.12
CA LYS A 404 29.70 -12.75 0.99
C LYS A 404 30.95 -12.32 0.24
N GLU A 405 31.42 -13.13 -0.70
CA GLU A 405 32.62 -12.83 -1.48
C GLU A 405 32.44 -11.61 -2.38
N ALA A 406 31.25 -11.43 -2.98
CA ALA A 406 30.95 -10.24 -3.78
C ALA A 406 30.95 -8.97 -2.91
N LEU A 407 30.32 -9.02 -1.74
CA LEU A 407 30.28 -7.89 -0.81
C LEU A 407 31.66 -7.57 -0.22
N LYS A 408 32.49 -8.58 0.09
CA LYS A 408 33.90 -8.36 0.50
C LYS A 408 34.67 -7.61 -0.58
N LYS A 409 34.56 -8.06 -1.83
CA LYS A 409 35.20 -7.39 -2.96
C LYS A 409 34.70 -5.94 -3.13
N ILE A 410 33.39 -5.71 -3.03
CA ILE A 410 32.80 -4.35 -3.08
C ILE A 410 33.35 -3.48 -1.94
N SER A 411 33.47 -4.04 -0.73
CA SER A 411 34.04 -3.34 0.43
C SER A 411 35.51 -2.98 0.21
N GLU A 412 36.31 -3.89 -0.34
CA GLU A 412 37.74 -3.66 -0.65
C GLU A 412 37.95 -2.62 -1.77
N GLU A 413 37.13 -2.67 -2.82
CA GLU A 413 37.16 -1.71 -3.94
C GLU A 413 36.53 -0.35 -3.60
N GLY A 414 35.78 -0.29 -2.49
CA GLY A 414 35.04 0.85 -1.98
C GLY A 414 33.66 0.99 -2.61
N VAL A 415 32.63 1.06 -1.75
CA VAL A 415 31.22 1.25 -2.12
C VAL A 415 31.05 2.54 -2.93
N LYS A 416 30.26 2.48 -4.01
CA LYS A 416 30.09 3.60 -4.96
C LYS A 416 28.84 4.43 -4.70
N ARG A 417 27.82 3.86 -4.07
CA ARG A 417 26.59 4.57 -3.69
C ARG A 417 26.29 4.38 -2.21
N HIS A 418 25.33 5.13 -1.70
CA HIS A 418 24.78 4.91 -0.37
C HIS A 418 23.38 5.51 -0.25
N SER A 419 22.64 5.05 0.75
CA SER A 419 21.32 5.56 1.08
C SER A 419 21.43 6.82 1.96
N VAL A 420 20.68 7.86 1.61
CA VAL A 420 20.64 9.13 2.35
C VAL A 420 19.21 9.61 2.56
N GLY A 421 19.00 10.39 3.61
CA GLY A 421 17.77 11.14 3.81
C GLY A 421 17.81 12.45 3.04
N LEU A 422 16.64 12.98 2.69
CA LEU A 422 16.47 14.26 2.03
C LEU A 422 15.44 15.09 2.76
N PHE A 423 15.74 16.36 2.95
CA PHE A 423 14.76 17.39 3.22
C PHE A 423 14.46 18.12 1.91
N ILE A 424 13.28 17.86 1.34
CA ILE A 424 12.89 18.37 0.02
C ILE A 424 12.18 19.71 0.20
N ASP A 425 12.57 20.72 -0.58
CA ASP A 425 11.91 22.03 -0.52
C ASP A 425 10.53 21.96 -1.18
N GLY A 426 9.53 22.58 -0.54
CA GLY A 426 8.16 22.63 -1.05
C GLY A 426 7.35 21.35 -0.80
N GLU A 427 6.23 21.23 -1.50
CA GLU A 427 5.33 20.08 -1.40
C GLU A 427 5.77 18.96 -2.34
N VAL A 428 5.68 17.71 -1.87
CA VAL A 428 5.93 16.53 -2.70
C VAL A 428 4.61 15.87 -3.11
N PRO A 429 4.43 15.52 -4.40
CA PRO A 429 3.30 14.71 -4.83
C PRO A 429 3.46 13.27 -4.31
N ARG A 430 2.42 12.45 -4.48
CA ARG A 430 2.52 10.99 -4.24
C ARG A 430 3.64 10.42 -5.11
N LEU A 431 4.48 9.59 -4.51
CA LEU A 431 5.51 8.86 -5.24
C LEU A 431 4.88 7.72 -6.05
N GLU A 432 4.67 7.94 -7.34
CA GLU A 432 4.15 6.93 -8.28
C GLU A 432 5.25 6.22 -9.07
N TRP A 433 6.44 6.84 -9.14
CA TRP A 433 7.67 6.28 -9.70
C TRP A 433 8.88 6.96 -9.03
N HIS A 434 10.05 6.35 -9.15
CA HIS A 434 11.28 6.88 -8.57
C HIS A 434 11.77 8.14 -9.28
N TRP A 435 12.20 9.14 -8.52
CA TRP A 435 12.55 10.46 -9.07
C TRP A 435 14.07 10.60 -9.26
N PRO A 436 14.54 11.05 -10.43
CA PRO A 436 15.94 11.39 -10.61
C PRO A 436 16.39 12.47 -9.64
N LEU A 437 17.63 12.36 -9.17
CA LEU A 437 18.32 13.33 -8.35
C LEU A 437 19.67 13.69 -9.00
N ARG A 438 20.06 14.97 -8.92
CA ARG A 438 21.38 15.44 -9.37
C ARG A 438 22.11 16.18 -8.25
N GLY A 439 23.37 15.81 -8.03
CA GLY A 439 24.32 16.56 -7.21
C GLY A 439 24.79 17.83 -7.91
N GLY A 440 25.41 18.75 -7.17
CA GLY A 440 25.89 20.03 -7.70
C GLY A 440 27.00 19.92 -8.76
N ASP A 441 27.69 18.79 -8.81
CA ASP A 441 28.70 18.43 -9.81
C ASP A 441 28.13 17.57 -10.97
N GLY A 442 26.82 17.31 -10.95
CA GLY A 442 26.13 16.50 -11.95
C GLY A 442 26.07 15.00 -11.63
N THR A 443 26.54 14.54 -10.46
CA THR A 443 26.39 13.12 -10.08
C THR A 443 24.93 12.72 -9.96
N GLU A 444 24.60 11.55 -10.50
CA GLU A 444 23.22 11.04 -10.50
C GLU A 444 22.90 10.30 -9.20
N GLY A 445 21.65 10.42 -8.77
CA GLY A 445 21.03 9.63 -7.73
C GLY A 445 19.55 9.42 -8.02
N ILE A 446 18.86 8.75 -7.11
CA ILE A 446 17.45 8.42 -7.29
C ILE A 446 16.72 8.46 -5.95
N VAL A 447 15.65 9.25 -5.88
CA VAL A 447 14.71 9.26 -4.77
C VAL A 447 13.78 8.06 -4.92
N ARG A 448 13.75 7.24 -3.88
CA ARG A 448 13.00 5.97 -3.87
C ARG A 448 11.84 5.98 -2.88
N TRP A 449 11.84 6.91 -1.93
CA TRP A 449 10.71 7.25 -1.07
C TRP A 449 10.58 8.77 -0.95
N ALA A 450 9.36 9.30 -0.99
CA ALA A 450 9.08 10.71 -0.73
C ALA A 450 7.69 10.88 -0.13
N VAL A 451 7.60 11.64 0.97
CA VAL A 451 6.35 11.92 1.68
C VAL A 451 6.40 13.30 2.32
N HIS A 452 5.24 13.88 2.63
CA HIS A 452 5.15 14.90 3.66
C HIS A 452 5.23 14.23 5.04
N SER A 453 6.18 14.66 5.88
CA SER A 453 6.28 14.25 7.29
C SER A 453 5.41 15.15 8.14
N PHE A 454 4.42 14.56 8.81
CA PHE A 454 3.56 15.28 9.74
C PHE A 454 4.27 15.64 11.05
N ALA A 455 5.22 14.80 11.51
CA ALA A 455 6.00 15.10 12.72
C ALA A 455 6.93 16.31 12.55
N LEU A 456 7.46 16.50 11.33
CA LEU A 456 8.43 17.54 11.03
C LEU A 456 7.83 18.72 10.26
N ASP A 457 6.55 18.63 9.86
CA ASP A 457 5.83 19.58 9.01
C ASP A 457 6.64 19.97 7.75
N ARG A 458 7.21 18.97 7.08
CA ARG A 458 8.03 19.18 5.87
C ARG A 458 8.11 17.95 4.99
N SER A 459 8.44 18.16 3.72
CA SER A 459 8.69 17.08 2.77
C SER A 459 10.03 16.41 3.04
N ILE A 460 10.01 15.08 3.11
CA ILE A 460 11.17 14.23 3.31
C ILE A 460 11.24 13.14 2.24
N GLY A 461 12.42 12.60 2.00
CA GLY A 461 12.59 11.46 1.11
C GLY A 461 13.83 10.63 1.40
N ILE A 462 13.84 9.38 0.96
CA ILE A 462 15.01 8.49 1.04
C ILE A 462 15.50 8.25 -0.37
N ALA A 463 16.79 8.44 -0.59
CA ALA A 463 17.43 8.34 -1.89
C ALA A 463 18.67 7.46 -1.85
N ILE A 464 19.00 6.88 -3.00
CA ILE A 464 20.28 6.22 -3.25
C ILE A 464 21.10 7.19 -4.10
N VAL A 465 22.29 7.56 -3.64
CA VAL A 465 23.13 8.57 -4.29
C VAL A 465 24.56 8.08 -4.42
N ASP A 466 25.32 8.68 -5.34
CA ASP A 466 26.77 8.48 -5.41
C ASP A 466 27.45 8.83 -4.07
N VAL A 467 28.47 8.07 -3.69
CA VAL A 467 29.17 8.22 -2.41
C VAL A 467 29.82 9.60 -2.24
N SER A 468 30.04 10.36 -3.30
CA SER A 468 30.54 11.74 -3.23
C SER A 468 29.55 12.72 -2.59
N ILE A 469 28.23 12.45 -2.66
CA ILE A 469 27.20 13.27 -2.03
C ILE A 469 27.18 13.02 -0.52
N LYS A 470 27.26 14.08 0.28
CA LYS A 470 27.36 14.01 1.75
C LYS A 470 26.21 14.73 2.44
N VAL A 471 26.00 14.39 3.71
CA VAL A 471 25.09 15.12 4.60
C VAL A 471 25.47 16.61 4.62
N GLY A 472 24.48 17.48 4.43
CA GLY A 472 24.63 18.91 4.30
C GLY A 472 24.74 19.42 2.85
N ASP A 473 24.98 18.54 1.87
CA ASP A 473 24.98 18.93 0.46
C ASP A 473 23.58 19.30 -0.02
N ARG A 474 23.53 20.11 -1.09
CA ARG A 474 22.31 20.45 -1.79
C ARG A 474 22.26 19.74 -3.13
N VAL A 475 21.09 19.19 -3.43
CA VAL A 475 20.82 18.41 -4.65
C VAL A 475 19.55 18.94 -5.32
N GLU A 476 19.38 18.60 -6.59
CA GLU A 476 18.14 18.84 -7.35
C GLU A 476 17.36 17.54 -7.50
N VAL A 477 16.05 17.58 -7.28
CA VAL A 477 15.12 16.44 -7.42
C VAL A 477 14.11 16.77 -8.51
N ASP A 478 13.99 15.90 -9.51
CA ASP A 478 13.03 16.03 -10.60
C ASP A 478 11.78 15.19 -10.31
N HIS A 479 10.71 15.84 -9.86
CA HIS A 479 9.44 15.19 -9.57
C HIS A 479 8.32 15.74 -10.47
N PRO A 480 7.09 15.19 -10.44
CA PRO A 480 6.00 15.62 -11.32
C PRO A 480 5.64 17.12 -11.27
N GLY A 481 5.96 17.79 -10.16
CA GLY A 481 5.73 19.23 -9.98
C GLY A 481 6.83 20.12 -10.56
N GLY A 482 7.92 19.54 -11.07
CA GLY A 482 9.10 20.24 -11.56
C GLY A 482 10.37 19.86 -10.81
N THR A 483 11.44 20.61 -11.04
CA THR A 483 12.72 20.44 -10.35
C THR A 483 12.73 21.30 -9.09
N VAL A 484 13.03 20.68 -7.95
CA VAL A 484 13.15 21.35 -6.64
C VAL A 484 14.49 21.04 -6.00
N SER A 485 14.93 21.92 -5.10
CA SER A 485 16.15 21.69 -4.33
C SER A 485 15.84 20.86 -3.08
N ALA A 486 16.81 20.05 -2.64
CA ALA A 486 16.73 19.31 -1.39
C ALA A 486 18.07 19.36 -0.64
N GLU A 487 18.02 19.30 0.68
CA GLU A 487 19.19 19.16 1.55
C GLU A 487 19.37 17.69 1.95
N VAL A 488 20.58 17.18 1.80
CA VAL A 488 20.94 15.81 2.18
C VAL A 488 21.09 15.73 3.70
N THR A 489 20.45 14.74 4.31
CA THR A 489 20.39 14.54 5.77
C THR A 489 20.53 13.06 6.14
N THR A 490 20.55 12.77 7.44
CA THR A 490 20.63 11.41 7.98
C THR A 490 19.27 10.74 8.09
N ILE A 491 19.28 9.41 8.13
CA ILE A 491 18.12 8.56 8.46
C ILE A 491 18.40 7.91 9.82
N PRO A 492 17.42 7.82 10.75
CA PRO A 492 16.05 8.32 10.68
C PRO A 492 15.95 9.85 10.78
N PHE A 493 14.83 10.42 10.33
CA PHE A 493 14.58 11.87 10.35
C PHE A 493 14.11 12.38 11.72
N ALA A 494 13.49 11.51 12.51
CA ALA A 494 12.96 11.82 13.84
C ALA A 494 13.60 10.93 14.92
N PRO A 495 13.94 11.46 16.12
CA PRO A 495 14.49 10.68 17.22
C PRO A 495 13.53 9.57 17.69
N ARG A 496 14.04 8.42 18.13
CA ARG A 496 13.26 7.20 18.51
C ARG A 496 12.22 7.38 19.63
N GLY A 497 12.00 8.58 20.17
CA GLY A 497 11.02 8.88 21.23
C GLY A 497 10.01 10.00 20.92
N SER A 498 10.02 10.55 19.70
CA SER A 498 9.05 11.57 19.24
C SER A 498 7.86 10.98 18.51
#